data_AF-Q5H0F5-F1
#
_entry.id   AF-Q5H0F5-F1
#
_cell.length_a   1.000
_cell.length_b   1.000
_cell.length_c   1.000
_cell.angle_alpha   90.00
_cell.angle_beta   90.00
_cell.angle_gamma   90.00
#
_symmetry.space_group_name_H-M   'P 1'
#
loop_
_entity.id
_entity.type
_entity.pdbx_description
1 polymer ?
#
loop_
_entity_poly.entity_id
_entity_poly.type
_entity_poly.pdbx_seq_one_letter_code
_entity_poly.pdbx_strand_id
1 'polypeptide(L)'
;MADNLNLIPQGFGSLQDIQYVRLVGADAVAFAHAQFANDVQALAIGQWQWNAWLTAKGRVIAIFALLREDDAHLLMLLPDGNAAEIAAQLGRFVFRRKLKISTAALFAFGGFAAPERARAAQADLGTQRIVLDLGSAALPRTLLLYAEEALAAPIEAPSVDAQWRRADLQLGLARLVEGQREQWTPQQLALDRLQAYSVKKGCYPGQEIVARTHFLGKAKRALQLLETDSAVEAGDAVAMDGAAIGTVVSVAGNLALAVLPLELTLDADTPLQAGAHGARPRAIAPGLER
;
A
#
# COMPACT_ATOMS: atom_id res chain seq x y z
N MET A 1 -14.94 28.79 28.41
CA MET A 1 -14.50 27.40 28.58
C MET A 1 -14.46 26.81 27.19
N ALA A 2 -13.27 26.70 26.59
CA ALA A 2 -13.13 26.01 25.33
C ALA A 2 -13.36 24.52 25.60
N ASP A 3 -14.45 23.97 25.11
CA ASP A 3 -14.59 22.52 24.98
C ASP A 3 -13.42 22.07 24.09
N ASN A 4 -12.40 21.48 24.70
CA ASN A 4 -11.38 20.72 24.00
C ASN A 4 -12.08 19.46 23.45
N LEU A 5 -12.82 19.63 22.35
CA LEU A 5 -13.42 18.57 21.58
C LEU A 5 -12.28 17.68 21.10
N ASN A 6 -12.16 16.51 21.71
CA ASN A 6 -11.30 15.46 21.21
C ASN A 6 -11.79 15.10 19.80
N LEU A 7 -11.03 15.51 18.78
CA LEU A 7 -11.38 15.29 17.37
C LEU A 7 -11.17 13.83 16.95
N ILE A 8 -10.46 13.04 17.76
CA ILE A 8 -10.13 11.65 17.48
C ILE A 8 -11.14 10.73 18.18
N PRO A 9 -11.91 9.92 17.43
CA PRO A 9 -12.87 8.99 18.02
C PRO A 9 -12.18 7.94 18.91
N GLN A 10 -12.91 7.40 19.89
CA GLN A 10 -12.43 6.26 20.67
C GLN A 10 -12.12 5.06 19.76
N GLY A 11 -11.07 4.31 20.09
CA GLY A 11 -10.62 3.14 19.31
C GLY A 11 -9.68 3.46 18.15
N PHE A 12 -9.31 4.73 17.96
CA PHE A 12 -8.30 5.16 17.01
C PHE A 12 -6.97 5.43 17.70
N GLY A 13 -5.87 5.01 17.09
CA GLY A 13 -4.51 5.28 17.55
C GLY A 13 -3.67 5.98 16.48
N SER A 14 -2.68 6.76 16.90
CA SER A 14 -1.79 7.49 16.00
C SER A 14 -0.91 6.53 15.20
N LEU A 15 -0.82 6.72 13.88
CA LEU A 15 0.07 5.98 12.99
C LEU A 15 1.25 6.86 12.58
N GLN A 16 2.47 6.40 12.81
CA GLN A 16 3.69 7.20 12.58
C GLN A 16 4.40 6.86 11.27
N ASP A 17 4.13 5.69 10.70
CA ASP A 17 4.88 5.17 9.54
C ASP A 17 4.42 5.75 8.20
N ILE A 18 3.21 6.30 8.13
CA ILE A 18 2.61 6.78 6.88
C ILE A 18 3.12 8.18 6.55
N GLN A 19 3.63 8.38 5.34
CA GLN A 19 4.03 9.68 4.83
C GLN A 19 3.25 10.07 3.57
N TYR A 20 3.35 11.34 3.19
CA TYR A 20 2.47 11.91 2.17
C TYR A 20 3.23 12.74 1.16
N VAL A 21 2.83 12.61 -0.11
CA VAL A 21 3.25 13.48 -1.21
C VAL A 21 2.02 14.12 -1.83
N ARG A 22 2.07 15.44 -2.02
CA ARG A 22 1.05 16.19 -2.76
C ARG A 22 1.56 16.49 -4.16
N LEU A 23 0.68 16.27 -5.14
CA LEU A 23 0.85 16.76 -6.51
C LEU A 23 -0.21 17.83 -6.72
N VAL A 24 0.23 19.07 -6.93
CA VAL A 24 -0.63 20.25 -6.98
C VAL A 24 -0.43 21.03 -8.28
N GLY A 25 -1.48 21.17 -9.07
CA GLY A 25 -1.51 22.01 -10.27
C GLY A 25 -2.34 21.41 -11.39
N ALA A 26 -2.61 22.21 -12.43
CA ALA A 26 -3.49 21.85 -13.54
C ALA A 26 -3.02 20.61 -14.33
N ASP A 27 -1.74 20.26 -14.27
CA ASP A 27 -1.18 19.07 -14.92
C ASP A 27 -1.05 17.84 -13.98
N ALA A 28 -1.48 17.92 -12.71
CA ALA A 28 -1.24 16.88 -11.70
C ALA A 28 -1.80 15.51 -12.10
N VAL A 29 -3.07 15.45 -12.53
CA VAL A 29 -3.72 14.21 -12.99
C VAL A 29 -3.03 13.64 -14.22
N ALA A 30 -2.73 14.47 -15.22
CA ALA A 30 -2.07 14.04 -16.44
C ALA A 30 -0.64 13.52 -16.17
N PHE A 31 0.10 14.19 -15.30
CA PHE A 31 1.43 13.75 -14.86
C PHE A 31 1.36 12.42 -14.11
N ALA A 32 0.49 12.30 -13.12
CA ALA A 32 0.30 11.07 -12.35
C ALA A 32 -0.14 9.90 -13.24
N HIS A 33 -1.03 10.16 -14.21
CA HIS A 33 -1.43 9.15 -15.20
C HIS A 33 -0.25 8.73 -16.09
N ALA A 34 0.68 9.61 -16.45
CA ALA A 34 1.85 9.22 -17.24
C ALA A 34 2.89 8.41 -16.45
N GLN A 35 2.93 8.55 -15.12
CA GLN A 35 3.98 7.93 -14.29
C GLN A 35 3.56 6.68 -13.54
N PHE A 36 2.32 6.64 -13.05
CA PHE A 36 1.88 5.57 -12.16
C PHE A 36 1.23 4.44 -12.94
N ALA A 37 1.21 3.24 -12.35
CA ALA A 37 0.79 2.04 -13.03
C ALA A 37 -0.74 1.94 -13.22
N ASN A 38 -1.53 2.63 -12.39
CA ASN A 38 -2.99 2.61 -12.47
C ASN A 38 -3.58 3.81 -13.23
N ASP A 39 -4.83 3.70 -13.66
CA ASP A 39 -5.52 4.72 -14.44
C ASP A 39 -5.96 5.91 -13.56
N VAL A 40 -5.15 6.96 -13.54
CA VAL A 40 -5.46 8.18 -12.76
C VAL A 40 -6.47 9.08 -13.47
N GLN A 41 -6.70 8.90 -14.78
CA GLN A 41 -7.69 9.72 -15.51
C GLN A 41 -9.11 9.25 -15.20
N ALA A 42 -9.29 7.94 -15.03
CA ALA A 42 -10.55 7.34 -14.63
C ALA A 42 -10.90 7.56 -13.14
N LEU A 43 -9.91 7.92 -12.31
CA LEU A 43 -10.11 8.18 -10.88
C LEU A 43 -10.97 9.45 -10.68
N ALA A 44 -12.17 9.28 -10.13
CA ALA A 44 -13.08 10.39 -9.88
C ALA A 44 -12.63 11.27 -8.69
N ILE A 45 -13.09 12.52 -8.67
CA ILE A 45 -12.89 13.41 -7.53
C ILE A 45 -13.56 12.82 -6.28
N GLY A 46 -12.88 12.88 -5.15
CA GLY A 46 -13.30 12.28 -3.89
C GLY A 46 -13.02 10.78 -3.80
N GLN A 47 -12.49 10.16 -4.85
CA GLN A 47 -12.11 8.75 -4.84
C GLN A 47 -10.62 8.55 -4.68
N TRP A 48 -10.26 7.40 -4.12
CA TRP A 48 -8.90 6.91 -4.03
C TRP A 48 -8.80 5.49 -4.59
N GLN A 49 -7.62 5.14 -5.08
CA GLN A 49 -7.32 3.80 -5.56
C GLN A 49 -5.92 3.37 -5.13
N TRP A 50 -5.67 2.06 -5.09
CA TRP A 50 -4.30 1.59 -5.00
C TRP A 50 -3.54 1.88 -6.29
N ASN A 51 -2.27 2.15 -6.15
CA ASN A 51 -1.39 2.41 -7.27
C ASN A 51 0.03 1.94 -6.97
N ALA A 52 0.81 1.79 -8.03
CA ALA A 52 2.22 1.47 -7.95
C ALA A 52 3.02 2.41 -8.83
N TRP A 53 4.24 2.72 -8.41
CA TRP A 53 5.23 3.39 -9.24
C TRP A 53 6.33 2.41 -9.60
N LEU A 54 6.67 2.33 -10.89
CA LEU A 54 7.55 1.30 -11.42
C LEU A 54 8.80 1.90 -12.05
N THR A 55 9.87 1.12 -12.05
CA THR A 55 11.02 1.36 -12.91
C THR A 55 10.66 1.10 -14.37
N ALA A 56 11.48 1.59 -15.31
CA ALA A 56 11.36 1.26 -16.73
C ALA A 56 11.44 -0.26 -17.01
N LYS A 57 12.04 -1.04 -16.11
CA LYS A 57 12.11 -2.51 -16.17
C LYS A 57 10.89 -3.21 -15.56
N GLY A 58 9.83 -2.47 -15.21
CA GLY A 58 8.60 -3.01 -14.63
C GLY A 58 8.75 -3.50 -13.19
N ARG A 59 9.70 -2.95 -12.43
CA ARG A 59 9.93 -3.31 -11.03
C ARG A 59 9.30 -2.29 -10.09
N VAL A 60 8.71 -2.75 -8.98
CA VAL A 60 7.96 -1.90 -8.06
C VAL A 60 8.91 -1.03 -7.21
N ILE A 61 8.80 0.28 -7.35
CA ILE A 61 9.49 1.29 -6.53
C ILE A 61 8.68 1.56 -5.25
N ALA A 62 7.38 1.78 -5.41
CA ALA A 62 6.46 2.09 -4.31
C ALA A 62 5.05 1.54 -4.58
N ILE A 63 4.35 1.17 -3.50
CA ILE A 63 2.92 0.85 -3.46
C ILE A 63 2.24 1.89 -2.57
N PHE A 64 1.15 2.50 -3.04
CA PHE A 64 0.53 3.63 -2.36
C PHE A 64 -0.95 3.75 -2.68
N ALA A 65 -1.70 4.42 -1.80
CA ALA A 65 -3.03 4.90 -2.11
C ALA A 65 -2.94 6.30 -2.74
N LEU A 66 -3.65 6.53 -3.83
CA LEU A 66 -3.72 7.82 -4.50
C LEU A 66 -5.15 8.35 -4.43
N LEU A 67 -5.35 9.43 -3.68
CA LEU A 67 -6.61 10.15 -3.55
C LEU A 67 -6.64 11.34 -4.52
N ARG A 68 -7.75 11.51 -5.23
CA ARG A 68 -8.04 12.73 -6.00
C ARG A 68 -8.97 13.63 -5.19
N GLU A 69 -8.43 14.72 -4.67
CA GLU A 69 -9.19 15.68 -3.86
C GLU A 69 -10.02 16.61 -4.76
N ASP A 70 -9.47 17.04 -5.89
CA ASP A 70 -10.15 17.82 -6.93
C ASP A 70 -9.42 17.69 -8.30
N ASP A 71 -9.63 18.63 -9.22
CA ASP A 71 -8.99 18.62 -10.54
C ASP A 71 -7.49 18.93 -10.54
N ALA A 72 -6.99 19.60 -9.51
CA ALA A 72 -5.60 20.06 -9.42
C ALA A 72 -4.85 19.44 -8.24
N HIS A 73 -5.53 18.75 -7.32
CA HIS A 73 -4.93 18.20 -6.09
C HIS A 73 -5.05 16.68 -6.03
N LEU A 74 -3.87 16.03 -5.99
CA LEU A 74 -3.74 14.62 -5.65
C LEU A 74 -2.96 14.47 -4.34
N LEU A 75 -3.40 13.55 -3.51
CA LEU A 75 -2.71 13.12 -2.29
C LEU A 75 -2.27 11.67 -2.44
N MET A 76 -0.95 11.46 -2.38
CA MET A 76 -0.33 10.14 -2.38
C MET A 76 0.02 9.76 -0.94
N LEU A 77 -0.55 8.66 -0.47
CA LEU A 77 -0.31 8.09 0.86
C LEU A 77 0.67 6.94 0.70
N LEU A 78 1.85 7.09 1.29
CA LEU A 78 2.94 6.11 1.28
C LEU A 78 2.97 5.39 2.62
N PRO A 79 2.51 4.14 2.68
CA PRO A 79 2.60 3.37 3.92
C PRO A 79 4.06 3.20 4.36
N ASP A 80 4.99 3.05 3.42
CA ASP A 80 6.41 2.72 3.65
C ASP A 80 7.32 3.93 3.89
N GLY A 81 6.74 5.08 4.28
CA GLY A 81 7.48 6.31 4.50
C GLY A 81 8.02 6.92 3.21
N ASN A 82 9.31 7.30 3.19
CA ASN A 82 10.10 7.74 2.02
C ASN A 82 9.58 8.93 1.17
N ALA A 83 8.61 9.71 1.65
CA ALA A 83 7.94 10.72 0.84
C ALA A 83 8.89 11.77 0.23
N ALA A 84 9.93 12.18 0.98
CA ALA A 84 10.91 13.13 0.47
C ALA A 84 11.72 12.57 -0.71
N GLU A 85 12.11 11.31 -0.63
CA GLU A 85 12.85 10.61 -1.69
C GLU A 85 11.96 10.45 -2.93
N ILE A 86 10.73 9.95 -2.76
CA ILE A 86 9.77 9.77 -3.86
C ILE A 86 9.42 11.12 -4.51
N ALA A 87 9.16 12.16 -3.73
CA ALA A 87 8.89 13.50 -4.27
C ALA A 87 10.08 14.03 -5.08
N ALA A 88 11.31 13.87 -4.59
CA ALA A 88 12.51 14.30 -5.28
C ALA A 88 12.73 13.52 -6.58
N GLN A 89 12.53 12.20 -6.58
CA GLN A 89 12.67 11.38 -7.79
C GLN A 89 11.57 11.70 -8.82
N LEU A 90 10.30 11.79 -8.40
CA LEU A 90 9.20 12.20 -9.28
C LEU A 90 9.42 13.60 -9.88
N GLY A 91 9.98 14.52 -9.08
CA GLY A 91 10.32 15.88 -9.50
C GLY A 91 11.26 15.93 -10.72
N ARG A 92 12.15 14.94 -10.90
CA ARG A 92 13.05 14.85 -12.06
C ARG A 92 12.31 14.66 -13.39
N PHE A 93 11.08 14.16 -13.34
CA PHE A 93 10.24 13.96 -14.52
C PHE A 93 9.28 15.12 -14.80
N VAL A 94 9.27 16.16 -13.96
CA VAL A 94 8.44 17.35 -14.17
C VAL A 94 9.10 18.23 -15.23
N PHE A 95 8.76 17.99 -16.50
CA PHE A 95 9.25 18.78 -17.62
C PHE A 95 8.11 19.51 -18.33
N ARG A 96 8.14 20.85 -18.34
CA ARG A 96 7.13 21.72 -18.98
C ARG A 96 5.68 21.42 -18.54
N ARG A 97 5.50 20.98 -17.29
CA ARG A 97 4.19 20.73 -16.68
C ARG A 97 3.90 21.74 -15.58
N LYS A 98 2.67 22.21 -15.50
CA LYS A 98 2.15 23.10 -14.46
C LYS A 98 1.70 22.28 -13.25
N LEU A 99 2.66 21.69 -12.55
CA LEU A 99 2.45 21.11 -11.23
C LEU A 99 3.65 21.33 -10.30
N LYS A 100 3.40 21.23 -9.00
CA LYS A 100 4.38 21.13 -7.94
C LYS A 100 4.22 19.78 -7.23
N ILE A 101 5.34 19.15 -6.90
CA ILE A 101 5.38 17.94 -6.09
C ILE A 101 6.09 18.29 -4.79
N SER A 102 5.49 17.99 -3.65
CA SER A 102 6.09 18.24 -2.33
C SER A 102 5.59 17.23 -1.31
N THR A 103 6.34 17.05 -0.23
CA THR A 103 5.86 16.33 0.94
C THR A 103 4.68 17.07 1.59
N ALA A 104 3.86 16.32 2.33
CA ALA A 104 2.79 16.87 3.17
C ALA A 104 2.98 16.38 4.62
N ALA A 105 2.64 17.24 5.57
CA ALA A 105 2.53 16.88 6.98
C ALA A 105 1.04 16.67 7.29
N LEU A 106 0.63 15.43 7.49
CA LEU A 106 -0.70 15.06 7.95
C LEU A 106 -0.56 14.12 9.14
N PHE A 107 -1.47 14.23 10.09
CA PHE A 107 -1.53 13.35 11.26
C PHE A 107 -2.49 12.21 10.99
N ALA A 108 -2.00 10.98 11.13
CA ALA A 108 -2.71 9.78 10.75
C ALA A 108 -3.22 9.04 11.98
N PHE A 109 -4.49 8.62 11.96
CA PHE A 109 -5.07 7.81 13.02
C PHE A 109 -5.79 6.60 12.42
N GLY A 110 -5.40 5.41 12.84
CA GLY A 110 -5.97 4.14 12.40
C GLY A 110 -6.94 3.57 13.43
N GLY A 111 -8.07 3.05 12.97
CA GLY A 111 -9.04 2.31 13.77
C GLY A 111 -9.50 1.03 13.06
N PHE A 112 -9.80 -0.01 13.82
CA PHE A 112 -10.23 -1.33 13.31
C PHE A 112 -11.77 -1.46 13.29
N ALA A 113 -12.42 -0.44 12.76
CA ALA A 113 -13.85 -0.38 12.53
C ALA A 113 -14.12 0.17 11.13
N ALA A 114 -15.28 -0.15 10.56
CA ALA A 114 -15.69 0.39 9.27
C ALA A 114 -16.07 1.88 9.42
N PRO A 115 -15.75 2.73 8.44
CA PRO A 115 -16.14 4.13 8.48
C PRO A 115 -17.65 4.30 8.27
N GLU A 116 -18.23 5.36 8.84
CA GLU A 116 -19.67 5.65 8.71
C GLU A 116 -20.06 6.20 7.33
N ARG A 117 -19.19 7.05 6.75
CA ARG A 117 -19.48 7.78 5.49
C ARG A 117 -18.57 7.40 4.34
N ALA A 118 -17.26 7.32 4.58
CA ALA A 118 -16.35 6.78 3.58
C ALA A 118 -16.76 5.34 3.28
N ARG A 119 -16.68 4.92 2.02
CA ARG A 119 -17.08 3.57 1.64
C ARG A 119 -16.32 3.13 0.42
N ALA A 120 -15.63 2.01 0.54
CA ALA A 120 -14.78 1.51 -0.49
C ALA A 120 -13.80 2.57 -1.02
N ALA A 121 -13.82 2.85 -2.32
CA ALA A 121 -12.94 3.83 -2.96
C ALA A 121 -13.38 5.29 -2.71
N GLN A 122 -14.58 5.52 -2.16
CA GLN A 122 -15.09 6.86 -1.88
C GLN A 122 -14.56 7.36 -0.53
N ALA A 123 -13.78 8.44 -0.56
CA ALA A 123 -13.36 9.16 0.64
C ALA A 123 -14.46 10.10 1.14
N ASP A 124 -14.45 10.36 2.43
CA ASP A 124 -15.20 11.46 3.05
C ASP A 124 -14.24 12.63 3.26
N LEU A 125 -14.36 13.64 2.38
CA LEU A 125 -13.51 14.82 2.35
C LEU A 125 -14.17 15.95 3.17
N GLY A 126 -13.67 16.17 4.38
CA GLY A 126 -14.02 17.32 5.21
C GLY A 126 -12.98 18.43 5.15
N THR A 127 -13.35 19.62 5.62
CA THR A 127 -12.45 20.79 5.66
C THR A 127 -11.23 20.57 6.56
N GLN A 128 -11.39 19.79 7.64
CA GLN A 128 -10.32 19.56 8.63
C GLN A 128 -9.80 18.12 8.65
N ARG A 129 -10.52 17.19 8.01
CA ARG A 129 -10.20 15.77 8.05
C ARG A 129 -10.56 15.05 6.76
N ILE A 130 -9.77 14.04 6.43
CA ILE A 130 -10.06 13.06 5.37
C ILE A 130 -10.29 11.71 6.04
N VAL A 131 -11.33 10.99 5.64
CA VAL A 131 -11.61 9.63 6.11
C VAL A 131 -11.54 8.66 4.93
N LEU A 132 -10.77 7.59 5.09
CA LEU A 132 -10.60 6.52 4.09
C LEU A 132 -10.99 5.15 4.68
N ASP A 133 -11.67 4.34 3.86
CA ASP A 133 -11.94 2.93 4.12
C ASP A 133 -10.79 2.06 3.60
N LEU A 134 -9.81 1.76 4.45
CA LEU A 134 -8.65 0.91 4.10
C LEU A 134 -8.84 -0.56 4.51
N GLY A 135 -10.07 -0.96 4.80
CA GLY A 135 -10.41 -2.30 5.24
C GLY A 135 -11.16 -3.12 4.20
N SER A 136 -11.55 -4.30 4.63
CA SER A 136 -12.53 -5.16 3.94
C SER A 136 -13.61 -5.60 4.92
N ALA A 137 -14.63 -6.32 4.42
CA ALA A 137 -15.66 -6.90 5.28
C ALA A 137 -15.08 -7.85 6.34
N ALA A 138 -13.98 -8.56 6.01
CA ALA A 138 -13.31 -9.48 6.93
C ALA A 138 -12.36 -8.79 7.91
N LEU A 139 -11.83 -7.61 7.54
CA LEU A 139 -10.92 -6.83 8.37
C LEU A 139 -11.20 -5.33 8.17
N PRO A 140 -12.24 -4.79 8.83
CA PRO A 140 -12.64 -3.40 8.65
C PRO A 140 -11.60 -2.45 9.23
N ARG A 141 -11.27 -1.40 8.48
CA ARG A 141 -10.27 -0.41 8.87
C ARG A 141 -10.64 0.98 8.38
N THR A 142 -10.50 1.95 9.27
CA THR A 142 -10.66 3.36 8.96
C THR A 142 -9.35 4.08 9.18
N LEU A 143 -8.95 4.91 8.21
CA LEU A 143 -7.86 5.86 8.36
C LEU A 143 -8.42 7.28 8.39
N LEU A 144 -8.04 8.02 9.42
CA LEU A 144 -8.32 9.45 9.57
C LEU A 144 -7.03 10.22 9.32
N LEU A 145 -7.11 11.25 8.49
CA LEU A 145 -6.01 12.19 8.25
C LEU A 145 -6.43 13.60 8.67
N TYR A 146 -5.59 14.28 9.44
CA TYR A 146 -5.77 15.66 9.85
C TYR A 146 -4.64 16.55 9.32
N ALA A 147 -4.98 17.76 8.87
CA ALA A 147 -4.00 18.73 8.36
C ALA A 147 -3.22 19.43 9.48
N GLU A 148 -3.86 19.60 10.63
CA GLU A 148 -3.26 20.14 11.85
C GLU A 148 -3.25 19.04 12.91
N GLU A 149 -2.36 19.18 13.89
CA GLU A 149 -2.33 18.25 15.01
C GLU A 149 -3.66 18.38 15.76
N ALA A 150 -4.51 17.37 15.62
CA ALA A 150 -5.72 17.29 16.40
C ALA A 150 -5.32 17.15 17.87
N LEU A 151 -5.70 18.12 18.71
CA LEU A 151 -5.52 18.01 20.15
C LEU A 151 -6.30 16.81 20.68
N ALA A 152 -5.59 15.71 20.92
CA ALA A 152 -6.03 14.61 21.76
C ALA A 152 -4.85 14.15 22.61
N ALA A 153 -5.10 13.85 23.89
CA ALA A 153 -4.14 13.09 24.67
C ALA A 153 -3.84 11.79 23.91
N PRO A 154 -2.57 11.42 23.71
CA PRO A 154 -2.27 10.17 23.03
C PRO A 154 -2.90 9.05 23.85
N ILE A 155 -3.88 8.36 23.28
CA ILE A 155 -4.12 6.98 23.68
C ILE A 155 -2.90 6.25 23.11
N GLU A 156 -1.81 6.28 23.86
CA GLU A 156 -0.68 5.38 23.66
C GLU A 156 -1.24 3.98 23.87
N ALA A 157 -1.80 3.39 22.81
CA ALA A 157 -1.74 1.97 22.61
C ALA A 157 -0.39 1.75 21.91
N PRO A 158 0.69 1.33 22.61
CA PRO A 158 1.99 0.98 22.03
C PRO A 158 1.97 -0.18 21.02
N SER A 159 0.90 -0.34 20.24
CA SER A 159 0.72 -1.41 19.27
C SER A 159 -0.10 -1.05 18.03
N VAL A 160 -0.63 0.17 17.86
CA VAL A 160 -1.49 0.46 16.69
C VAL A 160 -0.73 0.41 15.36
N ASP A 161 0.47 0.97 15.25
CA ASP A 161 1.30 0.87 14.03
C ASP A 161 1.63 -0.61 13.71
N ALA A 162 2.00 -1.39 14.73
CA ALA A 162 2.29 -2.81 14.57
C ALA A 162 1.06 -3.62 14.13
N GLN A 163 -0.10 -3.37 14.74
CA GLN A 163 -1.37 -3.99 14.34
C GLN A 163 -1.79 -3.56 12.94
N TRP A 164 -1.59 -2.29 12.59
CA TRP A 164 -1.93 -1.75 11.28
C TRP A 164 -1.08 -2.39 10.18
N ARG A 165 0.23 -2.49 10.40
CA ARG A 165 1.15 -3.20 9.50
C ARG A 165 0.80 -4.69 9.40
N ARG A 166 0.46 -5.34 10.51
CA ARG A 166 -0.01 -6.73 10.52
C ARG A 166 -1.28 -6.90 9.66
N ALA A 167 -2.23 -5.97 9.77
CA ALA A 167 -3.44 -5.96 8.97
C ALA A 167 -3.17 -5.71 7.47
N ASP A 168 -2.19 -4.86 7.13
CA ASP A 168 -1.73 -4.70 5.74
C ASP A 168 -1.30 -6.04 5.15
N LEU A 169 -0.46 -6.81 5.88
CA LEU A 169 -0.03 -8.14 5.44
C LEU A 169 -1.20 -9.13 5.33
N GLN A 170 -2.13 -9.13 6.28
CA GLN A 170 -3.32 -10.00 6.25
C GLN A 170 -4.20 -9.74 5.03
N LEU A 171 -4.26 -8.50 4.53
CA LEU A 171 -4.99 -8.15 3.32
C LEU A 171 -4.14 -8.31 2.04
N GLY A 172 -2.85 -8.62 2.18
CA GLY A 172 -1.92 -8.86 1.07
C GLY A 172 -1.26 -7.60 0.53
N LEU A 173 -1.28 -6.51 1.30
CA LEU A 173 -0.53 -5.30 0.99
C LEU A 173 0.93 -5.47 1.46
N ALA A 174 1.83 -5.66 0.50
CA ALA A 174 3.26 -5.71 0.78
C ALA A 174 3.80 -4.32 1.18
N ARG A 175 4.62 -4.30 2.24
CA ARG A 175 5.39 -3.13 2.70
C ARG A 175 6.85 -3.31 2.32
N LEU A 176 7.38 -2.47 1.43
CA LEU A 176 8.70 -2.62 0.82
C LEU A 176 9.73 -1.74 1.53
N VAL A 177 10.52 -2.37 2.40
CA VAL A 177 11.77 -1.77 2.91
C VAL A 177 12.72 -1.47 1.75
N GLU A 178 13.67 -0.54 1.95
CA GLU A 178 14.60 -0.08 0.91
C GLU A 178 15.23 -1.24 0.12
N GLY A 179 15.75 -2.24 0.84
CA GLY A 179 16.37 -3.41 0.24
C GLY A 179 15.45 -4.22 -0.67
N GLN A 180 14.12 -4.16 -0.50
CA GLN A 180 13.14 -4.93 -1.28
C GLN A 180 12.53 -4.15 -2.46
N ARG A 181 12.82 -2.85 -2.58
CA ARG A 181 12.37 -2.04 -3.72
C ARG A 181 13.08 -2.47 -4.99
N GLU A 182 12.42 -2.27 -6.12
CA GLU A 182 12.92 -2.57 -7.46
C GLU A 182 13.29 -4.04 -7.74
N GLN A 183 12.99 -4.96 -6.83
CA GLN A 183 13.20 -6.40 -7.04
C GLN A 183 12.01 -7.09 -7.70
N TRP A 184 10.80 -6.67 -7.34
CA TRP A 184 9.56 -7.40 -7.60
C TRP A 184 8.78 -6.80 -8.77
N THR A 185 8.09 -7.64 -9.55
CA THR A 185 7.07 -7.17 -10.49
C THR A 185 5.71 -7.01 -9.79
N PRO A 186 4.78 -6.20 -10.33
CA PRO A 186 3.43 -6.07 -9.77
C PRO A 186 2.71 -7.41 -9.56
N GLN A 187 2.85 -8.35 -10.50
CA GLN A 187 2.21 -9.66 -10.40
C GLN A 187 2.79 -10.53 -9.28
N GLN A 188 4.11 -10.45 -9.04
CA GLN A 188 4.73 -11.18 -7.93
C GLN A 188 4.19 -10.69 -6.58
N LEU A 189 3.89 -9.40 -6.47
CA LEU A 189 3.30 -8.80 -5.26
C LEU A 189 1.76 -8.84 -5.25
N ALA A 190 1.13 -9.61 -6.14
CA ALA A 190 -0.33 -9.73 -6.25
C ALA A 190 -1.05 -8.37 -6.34
N LEU A 191 -0.44 -7.38 -6.99
CA LEU A 191 -1.02 -6.03 -7.11
C LEU A 191 -2.27 -5.99 -7.99
N ASP A 192 -2.55 -7.05 -8.75
CA ASP A 192 -3.81 -7.27 -9.45
C ASP A 192 -4.99 -7.46 -8.48
N ARG A 193 -4.79 -8.13 -7.34
CA ARG A 193 -5.81 -8.25 -6.28
C ARG A 193 -6.19 -6.89 -5.70
N LEU A 194 -5.24 -5.97 -5.65
CA LEU A 194 -5.47 -4.59 -5.18
C LEU A 194 -5.99 -3.67 -6.30
N GLN A 195 -6.07 -4.16 -7.54
CA GLN A 195 -6.28 -3.33 -8.74
C GLN A 195 -5.27 -2.18 -8.89
N ALA A 196 -4.04 -2.35 -8.38
CA ALA A 196 -3.06 -1.26 -8.29
C ALA A 196 -2.32 -0.93 -9.61
N TYR A 197 -2.74 -1.52 -10.72
CA TYR A 197 -2.25 -1.19 -12.06
C TYR A 197 -3.32 -1.45 -13.12
N SER A 198 -3.22 -0.73 -14.24
CA SER A 198 -4.11 -0.87 -15.38
C SER A 198 -3.33 -1.32 -16.62
N VAL A 199 -3.78 -2.41 -17.24
CA VAL A 199 -3.29 -2.87 -18.55
C VAL A 199 -4.05 -2.25 -19.71
N LYS A 200 -5.07 -1.42 -19.43
CA LYS A 200 -5.96 -0.80 -20.41
C LYS A 200 -5.67 0.69 -20.65
N LYS A 201 -4.90 1.32 -19.77
CA LYS A 201 -4.51 2.74 -19.90
C LYS A 201 -3.37 2.94 -20.90
N GLY A 202 -3.11 4.21 -21.22
CA GLY A 202 -1.96 4.61 -22.04
C GLY A 202 -0.61 4.31 -21.39
N CYS A 203 0.47 4.66 -22.09
CA CYS A 203 1.84 4.33 -21.70
C CYS A 203 2.23 4.87 -20.32
N TYR A 204 2.88 4.03 -19.52
CA TYR A 204 3.59 4.39 -18.30
C TYR A 204 4.89 3.57 -18.17
N PRO A 205 5.89 4.03 -17.39
CA PRO A 205 7.16 3.30 -17.23
C PRO A 205 6.98 1.85 -16.80
N GLY A 206 7.58 0.91 -17.53
CA GLY A 206 7.52 -0.52 -17.19
C GLY A 206 6.24 -1.25 -17.62
N GLN A 207 5.26 -0.56 -18.23
CA GLN A 207 4.01 -1.18 -18.71
C GLN A 207 4.25 -2.38 -19.62
N GLU A 208 5.25 -2.33 -20.50
CA GLU A 208 5.56 -3.40 -21.45
C GLU A 208 5.79 -4.76 -20.75
N ILE A 209 6.48 -4.75 -19.62
CA ILE A 209 6.75 -5.94 -18.81
C ILE A 209 5.47 -6.41 -18.11
N VAL A 210 4.68 -5.47 -17.60
CA VAL A 210 3.40 -5.76 -16.94
C VAL A 210 2.41 -6.36 -17.92
N ALA A 211 2.21 -5.73 -19.07
CA ALA A 211 1.32 -6.15 -20.14
C ALA A 211 1.75 -7.49 -20.74
N ARG A 212 3.05 -7.69 -21.01
CA ARG A 212 3.56 -8.97 -21.50
C ARG A 212 3.22 -10.10 -20.54
N THR A 213 3.45 -9.89 -19.24
CA THR A 213 3.14 -10.91 -18.22
C THR A 213 1.63 -11.17 -18.09
N HIS A 214 0.78 -10.18 -18.38
CA HIS A 214 -0.67 -10.34 -18.32
C HIS A 214 -1.27 -11.03 -19.55
N PHE A 215 -0.85 -10.64 -20.76
CA PHE A 215 -1.46 -11.11 -22.02
C PHE A 215 -0.76 -12.32 -22.65
N LEU A 216 0.56 -12.44 -22.48
CA LEU A 216 1.38 -13.45 -23.18
C LEU A 216 2.05 -14.42 -22.21
N GLY A 217 2.45 -13.91 -21.05
CA GLY A 217 2.97 -14.70 -19.95
C GLY A 217 1.85 -15.23 -19.05
N LYS A 218 2.18 -16.25 -18.27
CA LYS A 218 1.48 -16.54 -17.02
C LYS A 218 2.42 -16.15 -15.88
N ALA A 219 1.88 -15.55 -14.82
CA ALA A 219 2.66 -15.38 -13.59
C ALA A 219 3.10 -16.76 -13.10
N LYS A 220 4.41 -16.96 -12.90
CA LYS A 220 4.97 -18.22 -12.40
C LYS A 220 5.13 -18.23 -10.88
N ARG A 221 4.96 -17.06 -10.26
CA ARG A 221 5.09 -16.85 -8.83
C ARG A 221 3.95 -15.99 -8.34
N ALA A 222 3.53 -16.23 -7.10
CA ALA A 222 2.44 -15.53 -6.44
C ALA A 222 2.82 -15.18 -5.01
N LEU A 223 2.09 -14.20 -4.47
CA LEU A 223 2.23 -13.76 -3.09
C LEU A 223 1.46 -14.71 -2.17
N GLN A 224 2.14 -15.20 -1.13
CA GLN A 224 1.59 -16.06 -0.10
C GLN A 224 1.78 -15.39 1.27
N LEU A 225 0.74 -15.38 2.10
CA LEU A 225 0.87 -15.01 3.51
C LEU A 225 1.32 -16.22 4.31
N LEU A 226 2.31 -16.00 5.17
CA LEU A 226 2.87 -16.97 6.09
C LEU A 226 2.71 -16.47 7.52
N GLU A 227 2.45 -17.39 8.43
CA GLU A 227 2.67 -17.20 9.86
C GLU A 227 3.95 -17.93 10.26
N THR A 228 4.87 -17.23 10.90
CA THR A 228 6.18 -17.75 11.31
C THR A 228 6.22 -18.03 12.81
N ASP A 229 7.03 -19.00 13.23
CA ASP A 229 7.17 -19.35 14.64
C ASP A 229 7.94 -18.28 15.43
N SER A 230 8.81 -17.54 14.75
CA SER A 230 9.65 -16.46 15.30
C SER A 230 9.80 -15.32 14.29
N ALA A 231 10.43 -14.22 14.72
CA ALA A 231 10.75 -13.10 13.84
C ALA A 231 11.64 -13.55 12.67
N VAL A 232 11.29 -13.10 11.47
CA VAL A 232 12.04 -13.31 10.23
C VAL A 232 12.28 -11.96 9.55
N GLU A 233 13.19 -11.92 8.58
CA GLU A 233 13.55 -10.70 7.87
C GLU A 233 13.08 -10.72 6.41
N ALA A 234 12.81 -9.52 5.87
CA ALA A 234 12.55 -9.39 4.45
C ALA A 234 13.83 -9.70 3.65
N GLY A 235 13.74 -10.65 2.74
CA GLY A 235 14.89 -11.21 2.02
C GLY A 235 15.22 -12.65 2.42
N ASP A 236 14.71 -13.14 3.56
CA ASP A 236 14.90 -14.53 3.98
C ASP A 236 14.37 -15.51 2.92
N ALA A 237 15.12 -16.59 2.72
CA ALA A 237 14.67 -17.68 1.87
C ALA A 237 13.49 -18.40 2.50
N VAL A 238 12.50 -18.76 1.68
CA VAL A 238 11.45 -19.70 2.05
C VAL A 238 11.79 -21.06 1.46
N ALA A 239 11.84 -22.09 2.30
CA ALA A 239 12.16 -23.44 1.93
C ALA A 239 11.03 -24.43 2.24
N MET A 240 10.98 -25.49 1.44
CA MET A 240 10.09 -26.64 1.60
C MET A 240 10.95 -27.89 1.39
N ASP A 241 10.86 -28.86 2.31
CA ASP A 241 11.68 -30.08 2.31
C ASP A 241 13.20 -29.80 2.17
N GLY A 242 13.67 -28.70 2.78
CA GLY A 242 15.07 -28.27 2.75
C GLY A 242 15.51 -27.56 1.46
N ALA A 243 14.63 -27.45 0.45
CA ALA A 243 14.93 -26.74 -0.80
C ALA A 243 14.34 -25.33 -0.80
N ALA A 244 15.13 -24.32 -1.17
CA ALA A 244 14.66 -22.95 -1.30
C ALA A 244 13.69 -22.81 -2.48
N ILE A 245 12.44 -22.41 -2.19
CA ILE A 245 11.36 -22.25 -3.17
C ILE A 245 11.00 -20.78 -3.40
N GLY A 246 11.27 -19.90 -2.45
CA GLY A 246 10.87 -18.49 -2.56
C GLY A 246 11.59 -17.58 -1.59
N THR A 247 11.03 -16.39 -1.39
CA THR A 247 11.68 -15.33 -0.63
C THR A 247 10.63 -14.52 0.11
N VAL A 248 10.91 -14.18 1.37
CA VAL A 248 10.12 -13.25 2.19
C VAL A 248 10.30 -11.84 1.63
N VAL A 249 9.20 -11.12 1.42
CA VAL A 249 9.19 -9.77 0.86
C VAL A 249 8.85 -8.71 1.91
N SER A 250 7.96 -9.03 2.84
CA SER A 250 7.46 -8.08 3.83
C SER A 250 7.13 -8.80 5.13
N VAL A 251 7.36 -8.16 6.28
CA VAL A 251 7.21 -8.76 7.61
C VAL A 251 6.47 -7.82 8.58
N ALA A 252 5.68 -8.39 9.48
CA ALA A 252 5.00 -7.66 10.55
C ALA A 252 4.72 -8.60 11.74
N GLY A 253 5.53 -8.48 12.81
CA GLY A 253 5.49 -9.43 13.91
C GLY A 253 5.81 -10.84 13.42
N ASN A 254 4.90 -11.78 13.63
CA ASN A 254 5.02 -13.17 13.16
C ASN A 254 4.30 -13.43 11.82
N LEU A 255 3.90 -12.40 11.08
CA LEU A 255 3.42 -12.56 9.71
C LEU A 255 4.49 -12.16 8.71
N ALA A 256 4.51 -12.87 7.59
CA ALA A 256 5.34 -12.58 6.45
C ALA A 256 4.57 -12.74 5.14
N LEU A 257 4.76 -11.84 4.20
CA LEU A 257 4.37 -12.06 2.80
C LEU A 257 5.59 -12.58 2.05
N ALA A 258 5.44 -13.68 1.33
CA ALA A 258 6.49 -14.32 0.56
C ALA A 258 6.08 -14.55 -0.89
N VAL A 259 7.04 -14.49 -1.81
CA VAL A 259 6.82 -14.76 -3.24
C VAL A 259 7.26 -16.20 -3.54
N LEU A 260 6.28 -17.06 -3.76
CA LEU A 260 6.44 -18.51 -3.97
C LEU A 260 6.01 -18.89 -5.39
N PRO A 261 6.44 -20.05 -5.93
CA PRO A 261 5.93 -20.59 -7.19
C PRO A 261 4.41 -20.76 -7.17
N LEU A 262 3.73 -20.28 -8.21
CA LEU A 262 2.26 -20.27 -8.27
C LEU A 262 1.66 -21.68 -8.33
N GLU A 263 2.39 -22.64 -8.91
CA GLU A 263 1.93 -24.02 -9.08
C GLU A 263 2.01 -24.86 -7.79
N LEU A 264 2.60 -24.31 -6.71
CA LEU A 264 2.61 -24.99 -5.42
C LEU A 264 1.22 -24.96 -4.81
N THR A 265 0.69 -26.14 -4.51
CA THR A 265 -0.51 -26.28 -3.69
C THR A 265 -0.07 -26.34 -2.24
N LEU A 266 -0.43 -25.31 -1.47
CA LEU A 266 -0.07 -25.15 -0.07
C LEU A 266 -1.34 -25.14 0.78
N ASP A 267 -1.49 -26.14 1.63
CA ASP A 267 -2.56 -26.20 2.63
C ASP A 267 -2.09 -25.51 3.92
N ALA A 268 -3.02 -25.20 4.83
CA ALA A 268 -2.72 -24.48 6.06
C ALA A 268 -1.69 -25.18 6.98
N ASP A 269 -1.55 -26.49 6.82
CA ASP A 269 -0.64 -27.35 7.57
C ASP A 269 0.63 -27.73 6.80
N THR A 270 0.81 -27.24 5.56
CA THR A 270 2.03 -27.51 4.79
C THR A 270 3.24 -26.90 5.51
N PRO A 271 4.22 -27.71 5.94
CA PRO A 271 5.36 -27.21 6.69
C PRO A 271 6.31 -26.47 5.76
N LEU A 272 6.58 -25.21 6.08
CA LEU A 272 7.59 -24.39 5.42
C LEU A 272 8.63 -23.94 6.43
N GLN A 273 9.76 -23.47 5.91
CA GLN A 273 10.76 -22.74 6.69
C GLN A 273 10.95 -21.36 6.07
N ALA A 274 10.95 -20.31 6.89
CA ALA A 274 11.33 -18.96 6.49
C ALA A 274 12.57 -18.57 7.31
N GLY A 275 13.69 -18.33 6.63
CA GLY A 275 14.99 -18.19 7.30
C GLY A 275 15.32 -19.47 8.08
N ALA A 276 15.53 -19.34 9.40
CA ALA A 276 15.81 -20.46 10.30
C ALA A 276 14.56 -20.95 11.07
N HIS A 277 13.37 -20.46 10.75
CA HIS A 277 12.17 -20.66 11.56
C HIS A 277 11.07 -21.38 10.79
N GLY A 278 10.27 -22.18 11.50
CA GLY A 278 9.09 -22.81 10.94
C GLY A 278 8.07 -21.77 10.49
N ALA A 279 7.38 -22.07 9.40
CA ALA A 279 6.38 -21.20 8.80
C ALA A 279 5.20 -22.02 8.27
N ARG A 280 4.02 -21.41 8.26
CA ARG A 280 2.76 -22.06 7.86
C ARG A 280 1.98 -21.14 6.92
N PRO A 281 1.44 -21.66 5.79
CA PRO A 281 0.58 -20.88 4.92
C PRO A 281 -0.67 -20.36 5.63
N ARG A 282 -1.09 -19.15 5.27
CA ARG A 282 -2.35 -18.51 5.69
C ARG A 282 -3.05 -17.93 4.47
N ALA A 283 -4.38 -17.93 4.50
CA ALA A 283 -5.15 -17.27 3.47
C ALA A 283 -4.98 -15.74 3.58
N ILE A 284 -4.84 -15.08 2.44
CA ILE A 284 -4.91 -13.62 2.40
C ILE A 284 -6.40 -13.21 2.39
N ALA A 285 -6.78 -12.29 3.27
CA ALA A 285 -8.14 -11.77 3.30
C ALA A 285 -8.48 -11.02 1.98
N PRO A 286 -9.68 -11.25 1.41
CA PRO A 286 -10.13 -10.53 0.21
C PRO A 286 -10.64 -9.12 0.54
N GLY A 287 -10.96 -8.34 -0.50
CA GLY A 287 -11.79 -7.14 -0.37
C GLY A 287 -11.05 -5.80 -0.33
N LEU A 288 -9.76 -5.77 -0.68
CA LEU A 288 -8.99 -4.52 -0.84
C LEU A 288 -8.98 -3.98 -2.28
N GLU A 289 -9.71 -4.61 -3.21
CA GLU A 289 -9.87 -4.11 -4.58
C GLU A 289 -10.56 -2.74 -4.59
N ARG A 290 -9.85 -1.72 -5.09
CA ARG A 290 -10.25 -0.31 -5.07
C ARG A 290 -9.68 0.43 -6.26
#